data_AF-A0A524B2P7-F1
#
_entry.id   AF-A0A524B2P7-F1
#
_cell.length_a   1.000
_cell.length_b   1.000
_cell.length_c   1.000
_cell.angle_alpha   90.00
_cell.angle_beta   90.00
_cell.angle_gamma   90.00
#
_symmetry.space_group_name_H-M   'P 1'
#
loop_
_entity.id
_entity.type
_entity.pdbx_description
1 polymer ?
#
loop_
_entity_poly.entity_id
_entity_poly.type
_entity_poly.pdbx_seq_one_letter_code
_entity_poly.pdbx_strand_id
1 'polypeptide(L)'
;MFIPAEALSTARRAAGLSIRDLAQLADRSVSTVSRIEAGVADPSTTLLADLLEQCGWQLTASPKDSKPLSRKKDDPMPTPPSTYPNPRNDDPWDNDAVHWLLEQPGVAAAWKRGPLFECLRRQPGRVRNEPHRVEQAARLAAKYGVEQRDVYDPTIGKQIVRLIRHDARAPRYPW
;
A
#
# COMPACT_ATOMS: atom_id res chain seq x y z
N MET A 1 -15.46 -14.14 3.25
CA MET A 1 -15.56 -12.83 2.56
C MET A 1 -16.22 -11.87 3.55
N PHE A 2 -15.72 -10.66 3.73
CA PHE A 2 -16.31 -9.70 4.67
C PHE A 2 -17.40 -8.90 3.96
N ILE A 3 -18.61 -8.87 4.52
CA ILE A 3 -19.76 -8.17 3.96
C ILE A 3 -20.22 -7.11 4.99
N PRO A 4 -20.02 -5.80 4.74
CA PRO A 4 -20.34 -4.74 5.68
C PRO A 4 -21.79 -4.77 6.20
N ALA A 5 -22.75 -5.02 5.32
CA ALA A 5 -24.17 -5.08 5.65
C ALA A 5 -24.49 -6.16 6.70
N GLU A 6 -23.93 -7.36 6.52
CA GLU A 6 -24.12 -8.48 7.44
C GLU A 6 -23.43 -8.24 8.78
N ALA A 7 -22.20 -7.71 8.74
CA ALA A 7 -21.43 -7.37 9.95
C ALA A 7 -22.18 -6.34 10.80
N LEU A 8 -22.69 -5.27 10.18
CA LEU A 8 -23.42 -4.22 10.88
C LEU A 8 -24.75 -4.72 11.45
N SER A 9 -25.54 -5.45 10.66
CA SER A 9 -26.82 -6.03 11.10
C SER A 9 -26.63 -7.00 12.28
N THR A 10 -25.56 -7.79 12.24
CA THR A 10 -25.21 -8.71 13.33
C THR A 10 -24.82 -7.95 14.61
N ALA A 11 -23.91 -6.98 14.49
CA ALA A 11 -23.45 -6.18 15.63
C ALA A 11 -24.60 -5.42 16.29
N ARG A 12 -25.44 -4.75 15.49
CA ARG A 12 -26.60 -4.00 15.97
C ARG A 12 -27.59 -4.90 16.71
N ARG A 13 -27.92 -6.07 16.17
CA ARG A 13 -28.83 -7.03 16.81
C ARG A 13 -28.25 -7.59 18.10
N ALA A 14 -26.95 -7.88 18.14
CA ALA A 14 -26.28 -8.33 19.35
C ALA A 14 -26.29 -7.27 20.46
N ALA A 15 -26.22 -5.98 20.09
CA ALA A 15 -26.35 -4.86 21.00
C ALA A 15 -27.80 -4.55 21.41
N GLY A 16 -28.80 -5.25 20.86
CA GLY A 16 -30.21 -5.00 21.14
C GLY A 16 -30.75 -3.68 20.60
N LEU A 17 -30.05 -3.04 19.66
CA LEU A 17 -30.40 -1.73 19.12
C LEU A 17 -31.36 -1.86 17.94
N SER A 18 -32.35 -0.97 17.82
CA SER A 18 -33.06 -0.77 16.56
C SER A 18 -32.21 0.03 15.57
N ILE A 19 -32.59 0.04 14.29
CA ILE A 19 -31.93 0.88 13.27
C ILE A 19 -32.02 2.35 13.65
N ARG A 20 -33.12 2.78 14.29
CA ARG A 20 -33.32 4.16 14.73
C ARG A 20 -32.38 4.50 15.89
N ASP A 21 -32.22 3.60 16.86
CA ASP A 21 -31.34 3.81 18.01
C ASP A 21 -29.88 3.95 17.56
N LEU A 22 -29.44 3.04 16.68
CA LEU A 22 -28.08 3.11 16.13
C LEU A 22 -27.87 4.40 15.33
N ALA A 23 -28.82 4.79 14.49
CA ALA A 23 -28.73 6.03 13.71
C ALA A 23 -28.62 7.26 14.63
N GLN A 24 -29.38 7.29 15.72
CA GLN A 24 -29.32 8.37 16.71
C GLN A 24 -27.98 8.39 17.46
N LEU A 25 -27.50 7.23 17.93
CA LEU A 25 -26.21 7.10 18.63
C LEU A 25 -25.03 7.53 17.76
N ALA A 26 -25.08 7.20 16.47
CA ALA A 26 -24.00 7.50 15.52
C ALA A 26 -24.11 8.89 14.86
N ASP A 27 -25.12 9.71 15.22
CA ASP A 27 -25.44 10.97 14.54
C ASP A 27 -25.55 10.80 13.00
N ARG A 28 -26.38 9.84 12.58
CA ARG A 28 -26.64 9.51 11.17
C ARG A 28 -28.13 9.44 10.89
N SER A 29 -28.48 9.57 9.61
CA SER A 29 -29.87 9.36 9.19
C SER A 29 -30.25 7.88 9.24
N VAL A 30 -31.47 7.58 9.67
CA VAL A 30 -32.05 6.22 9.64
C VAL A 30 -31.98 5.62 8.23
N SER A 31 -32.18 6.45 7.20
CA SER A 31 -32.10 6.05 5.79
C SER A 31 -30.68 5.60 5.38
N THR A 32 -29.65 6.26 5.90
CA THR A 32 -28.25 5.87 5.67
C THR A 32 -27.97 4.49 6.25
N VAL A 33 -28.32 4.27 7.52
CA VAL A 33 -28.09 2.99 8.21
C VAL A 33 -28.89 1.85 7.55
N SER A 34 -30.16 2.11 7.20
CA SER A 34 -31.03 1.14 6.53
C SER A 34 -30.49 0.71 5.16
N ARG A 35 -30.02 1.65 4.34
CA ARG A 35 -29.43 1.32 3.03
C ARG A 35 -28.12 0.53 3.15
N ILE A 36 -27.33 0.77 4.20
CA ILE A 36 -26.12 0.00 4.48
C ILE A 36 -26.49 -1.44 4.87
N GLU A 37 -27.41 -1.65 5.82
CA GLU A 37 -27.83 -3.00 6.22
C GLU A 37 -28.55 -3.78 5.11
N ALA A 38 -29.21 -3.08 4.18
CA ALA A 38 -29.81 -3.68 2.99
C ALA A 38 -28.79 -3.99 1.88
N GLY A 39 -27.51 -3.61 2.05
CA GLY A 39 -26.47 -3.77 1.03
C GLY A 39 -26.64 -2.85 -0.19
N VAL A 40 -27.50 -1.84 -0.10
CA VAL A 40 -27.78 -0.86 -1.18
C VAL A 40 -26.73 0.25 -1.21
N ALA A 41 -26.11 0.55 -0.06
CA ALA A 41 -25.06 1.55 0.07
C ALA A 41 -23.81 0.93 0.69
N ASP A 42 -22.66 1.13 0.04
CA ASP A 42 -21.36 0.71 0.56
C ASP A 42 -20.78 1.81 1.47
N PRO A 43 -20.62 1.57 2.78
CA PRO A 43 -20.08 2.58 3.69
C PRO A 43 -18.56 2.74 3.51
N SER A 44 -18.05 3.94 3.76
CA SER A 44 -16.61 4.11 3.97
C SER A 44 -16.16 3.32 5.21
N THR A 45 -14.88 2.94 5.26
CA THR A 45 -14.32 2.20 6.40
C THR A 45 -14.49 2.96 7.72
N THR A 46 -14.34 4.29 7.70
CA THR A 46 -14.57 5.15 8.86
C THR A 46 -16.02 5.09 9.32
N LEU A 47 -16.98 5.26 8.40
CA LEU A 47 -18.40 5.20 8.75
C LEU A 47 -18.79 3.83 9.31
N LEU A 48 -18.27 2.75 8.72
CA LEU A 48 -18.52 1.40 9.20
C LEU A 48 -17.92 1.17 10.59
N ALA A 49 -16.70 1.64 10.83
CA ALA A 49 -16.04 1.54 12.13
C ALA A 49 -16.84 2.29 13.21
N ASP A 50 -17.26 3.53 12.94
CA ASP A 50 -18.06 4.33 13.87
C ASP A 50 -19.37 3.62 14.24
N LEU A 51 -20.10 3.08 13.24
CA LEU A 51 -21.36 2.38 13.46
C LEU A 51 -21.19 1.08 14.27
N LEU A 52 -20.12 0.32 13.99
CA LEU A 52 -19.78 -0.88 14.75
C LEU A 52 -19.41 -0.55 16.20
N GLU A 53 -18.67 0.53 16.43
CA GLU A 53 -18.26 0.97 17.76
C GLU A 53 -19.48 1.32 18.65
N GLN A 54 -20.50 1.97 18.08
CA GLN A 54 -21.76 2.22 18.80
C GLN A 54 -22.52 0.94 19.16
N CYS A 55 -22.23 -0.18 18.48
CA CYS A 55 -22.77 -1.50 18.81
C CYS A 55 -21.86 -2.29 19.77
N GLY A 56 -20.75 -1.71 20.25
CA GLY A 56 -19.75 -2.39 21.08
C GLY A 56 -18.81 -3.31 20.29
N TRP A 57 -18.72 -3.15 18.98
CA TRP A 57 -17.86 -3.93 18.10
C TRP A 57 -16.71 -3.07 17.59
N GLN A 58 -15.52 -3.66 17.45
CA GLN A 58 -14.35 -2.96 16.91
C GLN A 58 -13.98 -3.53 15.55
N LEU A 59 -13.86 -2.66 14.54
CA LEU A 59 -13.30 -3.05 13.25
C LEU A 59 -11.77 -3.07 13.35
N THR A 60 -11.18 -4.25 13.18
CA THR A 60 -9.72 -4.42 13.18
C THR A 60 -9.26 -5.03 11.87
N ALA A 61 -8.12 -4.54 11.37
CA ALA A 61 -7.42 -5.16 10.25
C ALA A 61 -6.28 -6.01 10.81
N SER A 62 -6.23 -7.28 10.39
CA SER A 62 -5.11 -8.16 10.68
C SER A 62 -4.43 -8.58 9.37
N PRO A 63 -3.09 -8.64 9.32
CA PRO A 63 -2.39 -9.14 8.15
C PRO A 63 -2.78 -10.60 7.92
N LYS A 64 -3.18 -10.93 6.68
CA LYS A 64 -3.62 -12.29 6.29
C LYS A 64 -2.49 -13.32 6.36
N ASP A 65 -1.25 -12.85 6.32
CA ASP A 65 -0.03 -13.60 6.61
C ASP A 65 0.79 -12.81 7.60
N SER A 66 0.84 -13.27 8.85
CA SER A 66 1.87 -12.83 9.79
C SER A 66 3.19 -13.53 9.44
N LYS A 67 3.73 -13.28 8.24
CA LYS A 67 5.17 -13.04 8.19
C LYS A 67 5.32 -11.61 8.68
N PRO A 68 5.75 -11.39 9.92
CA PRO A 68 6.09 -10.03 10.29
C PRO A 68 7.16 -9.56 9.29
N LEU A 69 6.95 -8.40 8.65
CA LEU A 69 8.06 -7.56 8.18
C LEU A 69 8.78 -6.92 9.39
N SER A 70 8.75 -7.59 10.55
CA SER A 70 9.61 -7.29 11.67
C SER A 70 10.84 -8.14 11.46
N ARG A 71 11.85 -7.50 10.87
CA ARG A 71 13.21 -7.97 11.00
C ARG A 71 13.45 -8.26 12.48
N LYS A 72 13.97 -9.45 12.82
CA LYS A 72 14.41 -9.70 14.20
C LYS A 72 15.27 -8.51 14.60
N LYS A 73 14.98 -7.92 15.75
CA LYS A 73 15.65 -6.69 16.28
C LYS A 73 17.18 -6.80 16.24
N ASP A 74 17.70 -8.02 16.15
CA ASP A 74 19.12 -8.37 16.18
C ASP A 74 19.73 -8.78 14.83
N ASP A 75 18.96 -8.83 13.73
CA ASP A 75 19.57 -9.01 12.40
C ASP A 75 20.28 -7.70 12.03
N PRO A 76 21.61 -7.68 11.79
CA PRO A 76 22.30 -6.45 11.41
C PRO A 76 21.71 -5.86 10.12
N MET A 77 21.64 -4.53 10.01
CA MET A 77 21.15 -3.90 8.77
C MET A 77 22.13 -4.28 7.67
N PRO A 78 21.66 -4.81 6.52
CA PRO A 78 22.55 -4.95 5.40
C PRO A 78 23.05 -3.55 5.05
N THR A 79 24.35 -3.45 4.77
CA THR A 79 24.97 -2.18 4.41
C THR A 79 24.37 -1.70 3.10
N PRO A 80 23.94 -0.43 3.01
CA PRO A 80 23.42 0.12 1.78
C PRO A 80 24.39 -0.06 0.61
N PRO A 81 23.90 -0.39 -0.59
CA PRO A 81 24.75 -0.54 -1.75
C PRO A 81 25.33 0.81 -2.12
N SER A 82 26.64 0.82 -2.39
CA SER A 82 27.38 1.98 -2.87
C SER A 82 27.91 1.79 -4.29
N THR A 83 27.42 0.77 -5.01
CA THR A 83 27.84 0.41 -6.37
C THR A 83 27.70 1.57 -7.34
N TYR A 84 26.64 2.37 -7.18
CA TYR A 84 26.31 3.47 -8.06
C TYR A 84 26.35 4.82 -7.34
N PRO A 85 26.78 5.91 -8.00
CA PRO A 85 26.72 7.26 -7.45
C PRO A 85 25.30 7.64 -7.02
N ASN A 86 25.18 8.34 -5.89
CA ASN A 86 23.90 8.84 -5.38
C ASN A 86 23.96 10.33 -4.99
N PRO A 87 24.24 11.23 -5.95
CA PRO A 87 24.45 12.66 -5.66
C PRO A 87 23.18 13.38 -5.18
N ARG A 88 22.00 12.80 -5.41
CA ARG A 88 20.71 13.34 -4.97
C ARG A 88 20.31 12.86 -3.57
N ASN A 89 21.12 12.00 -2.96
CA ASN A 89 20.84 11.37 -1.67
C ASN A 89 19.46 10.69 -1.65
N ASP A 90 19.10 10.04 -2.76
CA ASP A 90 17.89 9.21 -2.83
C ASP A 90 18.08 7.96 -1.94
N ASP A 91 17.01 7.18 -1.78
CA ASP A 91 17.16 5.88 -1.11
C ASP A 91 18.20 5.02 -1.85
N PRO A 92 19.25 4.54 -1.16
CA PRO A 92 20.37 3.85 -1.81
C PRO A 92 19.95 2.52 -2.45
N TRP A 93 18.95 1.83 -1.90
CA TRP A 93 18.45 0.56 -2.42
C TRP A 93 17.62 0.77 -3.70
N ASP A 94 16.74 1.77 -3.69
CA ASP A 94 15.99 2.16 -4.88
C ASP A 94 16.95 2.68 -5.96
N ASN A 95 17.98 3.45 -5.57
CA ASN A 95 19.00 3.95 -6.49
C ASN A 95 19.75 2.81 -7.19
N ASP A 96 20.17 1.80 -6.42
CA ASP A 96 20.84 0.61 -6.95
C ASP A 96 19.96 -0.14 -7.97
N ALA A 97 18.68 -0.34 -7.65
CA ALA A 97 17.72 -0.97 -8.56
C ALA A 97 17.59 -0.22 -9.90
N VAL A 98 17.48 1.11 -9.84
CA VAL A 98 17.31 1.93 -11.04
C VAL A 98 18.56 1.98 -11.89
N HIS A 99 19.74 2.14 -11.29
CA HIS A 99 20.98 2.16 -12.06
C HIS A 99 21.26 0.82 -12.72
N TRP A 100 21.03 -0.28 -12.02
CA TRP A 100 21.15 -1.61 -12.62
C TRP A 100 20.18 -1.83 -13.79
N LEU A 101 18.94 -1.31 -13.69
CA LEU A 101 18.00 -1.35 -14.82
C LEU A 101 18.50 -0.56 -16.03
N LEU A 102 19.14 0.60 -15.81
CA LEU A 102 19.68 1.41 -16.90
C LEU A 102 20.84 0.73 -17.64
N GLU A 103 21.57 -0.17 -16.97
CA GLU A 103 22.63 -0.98 -17.58
C GLU A 103 22.08 -2.13 -18.44
N GLN A 104 20.79 -2.43 -18.34
CA GLN A 104 20.19 -3.49 -19.15
C GLN A 104 20.10 -3.07 -20.63
N PRO A 105 20.18 -4.03 -21.57
CA PRO A 105 20.17 -3.73 -23.00
C PRO A 105 18.97 -2.88 -23.43
N GLY A 106 19.26 -1.75 -24.07
CA GLY A 106 18.27 -0.82 -24.64
C GLY A 106 17.54 0.07 -23.64
N VAL A 107 17.78 -0.05 -22.33
CA VAL A 107 17.03 0.71 -21.33
C VAL A 107 17.46 2.17 -21.29
N ALA A 108 18.77 2.45 -21.23
CA ALA A 108 19.30 3.81 -21.24
C ALA A 108 18.96 4.60 -22.51
N ALA A 109 18.62 3.91 -23.62
CA ALA A 109 18.16 4.57 -24.84
C ALA A 109 16.72 5.12 -24.71
N ALA A 110 15.88 4.47 -23.91
CA ALA A 110 14.48 4.85 -23.71
C ALA A 110 14.24 5.67 -22.43
N TRP A 111 15.15 5.56 -21.45
CA TRP A 111 14.94 6.08 -20.10
C TRP A 111 16.13 6.88 -19.58
N LYS A 112 15.83 8.04 -19.00
CA LYS A 112 16.74 8.74 -18.09
C LYS A 112 16.48 8.29 -16.66
N ARG A 113 17.51 8.31 -15.80
CA ARG A 113 17.47 7.87 -14.40
C ARG A 113 16.30 8.46 -13.61
N GLY A 114 16.16 9.78 -13.57
CA GLY A 114 15.11 10.47 -12.80
C GLY A 114 13.69 10.02 -13.20
N PRO A 115 13.29 10.17 -14.48
CA PRO A 115 11.98 9.71 -14.95
C PRO A 115 11.73 8.22 -14.70
N LEU A 116 12.73 7.36 -14.91
CA LEU A 116 12.59 5.92 -14.63
C LEU A 116 12.35 5.66 -13.14
N PHE A 117 13.14 6.28 -12.27
CA PHE A 117 13.01 6.18 -10.81
C PHE A 117 11.60 6.59 -10.34
N GLU A 118 11.12 7.75 -10.80
CA GLU A 118 9.80 8.26 -10.41
C GLU A 118 8.65 7.37 -10.92
N CYS A 119 8.78 6.82 -12.14
CA CYS A 119 7.80 5.89 -12.71
C CYS A 119 7.80 4.55 -11.97
N LEU A 120 8.96 3.97 -11.70
CA LEU A 120 9.11 2.73 -10.93
C LEU A 120 8.57 2.86 -9.51
N ARG A 121 8.77 4.03 -8.87
CA ARG A 121 8.19 4.30 -7.54
C ARG A 121 6.73 4.75 -7.58
N ARG A 122 6.09 4.73 -8.77
CA ARG A 122 4.70 5.13 -8.99
C ARG A 122 4.38 6.46 -8.32
N GLN A 123 5.27 7.43 -8.44
CA GLN A 123 5.08 8.72 -7.79
C GLN A 123 3.74 9.35 -8.23
N PRO A 124 2.97 9.96 -7.31
CA PRO A 124 1.61 10.44 -7.63
C PRO A 124 1.54 11.35 -8.86
N GLY A 125 2.54 12.21 -9.05
CA GLY A 125 2.64 13.06 -10.24
C GLY A 125 2.77 12.28 -11.55
N ARG A 126 3.58 11.21 -11.57
CA ARG A 126 3.75 10.33 -12.74
C ARG A 126 2.51 9.49 -13.00
N VAL A 127 1.91 8.94 -11.95
CA VAL A 127 0.68 8.14 -12.08
C VAL A 127 -0.45 8.98 -12.68
N ARG A 128 -0.60 10.22 -12.22
CA ARG A 128 -1.66 11.11 -12.71
C ARG A 128 -1.41 11.60 -14.13
N ASN A 129 -0.19 12.01 -14.44
CA ASN A 129 0.10 12.73 -15.69
C ASN A 129 0.59 11.82 -16.83
N GLU A 130 1.24 10.70 -16.51
CA GLU A 130 1.87 9.80 -17.48
C GLU A 130 1.69 8.31 -17.08
N PRO A 131 0.45 7.83 -16.90
CA PRO A 131 0.19 6.45 -16.45
C PRO A 131 0.79 5.40 -17.39
N HIS A 132 0.81 5.67 -18.70
CA HIS A 132 1.43 4.78 -19.70
C HIS A 132 2.93 4.60 -19.48
N ARG A 133 3.66 5.65 -19.06
CA ARG A 133 5.09 5.55 -18.71
C ARG A 133 5.28 4.73 -17.45
N VAL A 134 4.42 4.88 -16.45
CA VAL A 134 4.44 4.08 -15.23
C VAL A 134 4.24 2.60 -15.55
N GLU A 135 3.28 2.26 -16.41
CA GLU A 135 3.08 0.88 -16.86
C GLU A 135 4.26 0.33 -17.65
N GLN A 136 4.85 1.12 -18.55
CA GLN A 136 6.05 0.74 -19.29
C GLN A 136 7.22 0.45 -18.35
N ALA A 137 7.44 1.30 -17.35
CA ALA A 137 8.46 1.08 -16.32
C ALA A 137 8.18 -0.19 -15.50
N ALA A 138 6.92 -0.47 -15.16
CA ALA A 138 6.55 -1.68 -14.45
C ALA A 138 6.79 -2.96 -15.27
N ARG A 139 6.46 -2.95 -16.56
CA ARG A 139 6.77 -4.07 -17.47
C ARG A 139 8.28 -4.27 -17.62
N LEU A 140 9.03 -3.17 -17.67
CA LEU A 140 10.49 -3.19 -17.72
C LEU A 140 11.08 -3.81 -16.44
N ALA A 141 10.59 -3.40 -15.27
CA ALA A 141 11.00 -3.95 -13.98
C ALA A 141 10.74 -5.45 -13.91
N ALA A 142 9.52 -5.89 -14.23
CA ALA A 142 9.14 -7.30 -14.28
C ALA A 142 10.02 -8.10 -15.24
N LYS A 143 10.32 -7.57 -16.44
CA LYS A 143 11.17 -8.22 -17.44
C LYS A 143 12.56 -8.54 -16.90
N TYR A 144 13.14 -7.63 -16.12
CA TYR A 144 14.51 -7.77 -15.60
C TYR A 144 14.55 -8.20 -14.13
N GLY A 145 13.44 -8.62 -13.53
CA GLY A 145 13.43 -9.13 -12.16
C GLY A 145 13.64 -8.06 -11.09
N VAL A 146 13.11 -6.85 -11.31
CA VAL A 146 12.96 -5.83 -10.27
C VAL A 146 11.51 -5.84 -9.78
N GLU A 147 11.31 -6.17 -8.52
CA GLU A 147 10.03 -6.12 -7.83
C GLU A 147 9.73 -4.68 -7.37
N GLN A 148 8.50 -4.24 -7.60
CA GLN A 148 7.93 -3.03 -7.01
C GLN A 148 7.08 -3.45 -5.81
N ARG A 149 7.58 -3.23 -4.59
CA ARG A 149 6.91 -3.61 -3.35
C ARG A 149 6.25 -2.39 -2.70
N ASP A 150 4.96 -2.50 -2.39
CA ASP A 150 4.26 -1.51 -1.57
C ASP A 150 4.67 -1.69 -0.10
N VAL A 151 5.14 -0.61 0.53
CA VAL A 151 5.63 -0.59 1.91
C VAL A 151 5.03 0.62 2.63
N TYR A 152 4.60 0.45 3.87
CA TYR A 152 4.24 1.57 4.73
C TYR A 152 5.51 2.19 5.33
N ASP A 153 5.74 3.47 5.06
CA ASP A 153 6.80 4.24 5.71
C ASP A 153 6.23 4.96 6.95
N PRO A 154 6.59 4.51 8.17
CA PRO A 154 6.05 5.10 9.40
C PRO A 154 6.58 6.50 9.67
N THR A 155 7.72 6.90 9.07
CA THR A 155 8.33 8.22 9.27
C THR A 155 7.51 9.32 8.61
N ILE A 156 6.95 9.02 7.44
CA ILE A 156 6.13 9.96 6.66
C ILE A 156 4.64 9.59 6.67
N GLY A 157 4.27 8.47 7.30
CA GLY A 157 2.89 8.00 7.44
C GLY A 157 2.19 7.63 6.13
N LYS A 158 2.93 7.13 5.13
CA LYS A 158 2.41 6.90 3.76
C LYS A 158 2.79 5.53 3.23
N GLN A 159 1.91 4.97 2.39
CA GLN A 159 2.26 3.87 1.49
C GLN A 159 3.18 4.38 0.39
N ILE A 160 4.32 3.72 0.20
CA ILE A 160 5.31 4.04 -0.83
C ILE A 160 5.71 2.77 -1.57
N VAL A 161 6.20 2.94 -2.79
CA VAL A 161 6.78 1.84 -3.57
C VAL A 161 8.29 1.83 -3.40
N ARG A 162 8.81 0.63 -3.16
CA ARG A 162 10.22 0.29 -2.99
C ARG A 162 10.65 -0.73 -4.04
N LEU A 163 11.92 -0.68 -4.46
CA LEU A 163 12.44 -1.43 -5.61
C LEU A 163 13.44 -2.50 -5.17
N ILE A 164 13.15 -3.77 -5.45
CA ILE A 164 13.97 -4.91 -5.03
C ILE A 164 14.47 -5.64 -6.26
N ARG A 165 15.79 -5.75 -6.44
CA ARG A 165 16.39 -6.60 -7.47
C ARG A 165 16.45 -8.05 -7.02
N HIS A 166 16.22 -8.97 -7.96
CA HIS A 166 16.28 -10.42 -7.72
C HIS A 166 17.36 -11.14 -8.55
N ASP A 167 18.28 -10.40 -9.16
CA ASP A 167 19.41 -11.01 -9.88
C ASP A 167 20.48 -11.56 -8.93
N ALA A 168 21.37 -12.42 -9.43
CA ALA A 168 22.39 -13.08 -8.62
C ALA A 168 23.38 -12.12 -7.94
N ARG A 169 23.48 -10.86 -8.40
CA ARG A 169 24.35 -9.83 -7.82
C ARG A 169 23.55 -8.80 -7.01
N ALA A 170 22.25 -9.02 -6.80
CA ALA A 170 21.43 -8.14 -6.00
C ALA A 170 21.95 -8.11 -4.55
N PRO A 171 22.13 -6.91 -3.95
CA PRO A 171 22.47 -6.82 -2.55
C PRO A 171 21.28 -7.32 -1.70
N ARG A 172 21.52 -7.63 -0.43
CA ARG A 172 20.43 -8.02 0.48
C ARG A 172 19.59 -6.81 0.83
N TYR A 173 18.42 -6.67 0.21
CA TYR A 173 17.48 -5.58 0.50
C TYR A 173 16.90 -5.71 1.92
N PRO A 174 16.56 -4.59 2.57
CA PRO A 174 16.08 -4.57 3.95
C PRO A 174 14.57 -4.84 4.11
N TRP A 175 13.84 -5.06 3.00
CA TRP A 175 12.37 -5.15 2.97
C TRP A 175 11.85 -6.52 2.59
#